data_AF-A0A7V9TH71-F1
#
_entry.id   AF-A0A7V9TH71-F1
#
_cell.length_a   1.000
_cell.length_b   1.000
_cell.length_c   1.000
_cell.angle_alpha   90.00
_cell.angle_beta   90.00
_cell.angle_gamma   90.00
#
_symmetry.space_group_name_H-M   'P 1'
#
loop_
_entity.id
_entity.type
_entity.pdbx_description
1 polymer ?
#
loop_
_entity_poly.entity_id
_entity_poly.type
_entity_poly.pdbx_seq_one_letter_code
_entity_poly.pdbx_strand_id
1 'polypeptide(L)'
;MEEFFSYPWWLLVLAAIGVLSLLTVGMVLFSALGVRAESANVSTHYGVDSDEFLMALGGVVDSPFVTGGTARLLNNGNEFFPAMLDAFSNARSSINFMVYIWEDGEVSDMIFDAMIEAAERGVQVR
;
A
#
# COMPACT_ATOMS: atom_id res chain seq x y z
N MET A 1 8.06 -3.94 47.30
CA MET A 1 9.28 -4.65 46.87
C MET A 1 9.42 -6.03 47.50
N GLU A 2 8.65 -6.39 48.54
CA GLU A 2 8.72 -7.70 49.21
C GLU A 2 7.86 -8.80 48.54
N GLU A 3 6.85 -8.46 47.74
CA GLU A 3 5.97 -9.46 47.09
C GLU A 3 6.61 -10.19 45.89
N PHE A 4 7.61 -9.60 45.24
CA PHE A 4 8.24 -10.22 44.06
C PHE A 4 9.07 -11.46 44.40
N PHE A 5 9.61 -11.55 45.62
CA PHE A 5 10.45 -12.68 46.05
C PHE A 5 9.63 -13.91 46.51
N SER A 6 8.30 -13.80 46.58
CA SER A 6 7.39 -14.91 46.90
C SER A 6 7.12 -15.84 45.71
N TYR A 7 7.47 -15.42 44.50
CA TYR A 7 7.34 -16.23 43.29
C TYR A 7 8.59 -17.09 43.05
N PRO A 8 8.43 -18.32 42.54
CA PRO A 8 9.57 -19.14 42.17
C PRO A 8 10.40 -18.44 41.07
N TRP A 9 11.73 -18.57 41.17
CA TRP A 9 12.69 -17.85 40.34
C TRP A 9 12.44 -17.98 38.82
N TRP A 10 11.91 -19.11 38.36
CA TRP A 10 11.60 -19.33 36.94
C TRP A 10 10.46 -18.45 36.43
N LEU A 11 9.46 -18.12 37.26
CA LEU A 11 8.39 -17.18 36.89
C LEU A 11 8.94 -15.77 36.72
N LEU A 12 9.84 -15.35 37.60
CA LEU A 12 10.52 -14.05 37.49
C LEU A 12 11.38 -13.98 36.23
N VAL A 13 12.07 -15.07 35.88
CA VAL A 13 12.85 -15.17 34.62
C VAL A 13 11.94 -15.06 33.40
N LEU A 14 10.82 -15.79 33.36
CA LEU A 14 9.87 -15.71 32.24
C LEU A 14 9.25 -14.31 32.11
N ALA A 15 8.90 -13.67 33.23
CA ALA A 15 8.39 -12.30 33.24
C ALA A 15 9.43 -11.31 32.71
N ALA A 16 10.69 -11.43 33.14
CA ALA A 16 11.79 -10.60 32.66
C ALA A 16 12.04 -10.77 31.15
N ILE A 17 11.99 -12.01 30.64
CA ILE A 17 12.10 -12.29 29.21
C ILE A 17 10.93 -11.65 28.45
N GLY A 18 9.70 -11.75 28.97
CA GLY A 18 8.51 -11.15 28.37
C GLY A 18 8.62 -9.61 28.28
N VAL A 19 9.04 -8.97 29.38
CA VAL A 19 9.28 -7.52 29.41
C VAL A 19 10.39 -7.14 28.42
N LEU A 20 11.51 -7.85 28.41
CA LEU A 20 12.62 -7.60 27.48
C LEU A 20 12.19 -7.76 26.02
N SER A 21 11.38 -8.78 25.71
CA SER A 21 10.82 -9.01 24.38
C SER A 21 9.92 -7.85 23.95
N LEU A 22 8.98 -7.44 24.80
CA LEU A 22 8.08 -6.31 24.52
C LEU A 22 8.84 -5.00 24.32
N LEU A 23 9.84 -4.74 25.16
CA LEU A 23 10.72 -3.56 25.02
C LEU A 23 11.52 -3.62 23.72
N THR A 24 12.02 -4.78 23.33
CA THR A 24 12.77 -4.97 22.08
C THR A 24 11.86 -4.73 20.87
N VAL A 25 10.66 -5.30 20.85
CA VAL A 25 9.68 -5.09 19.78
C VAL A 25 9.29 -3.62 19.68
N GLY A 26 8.96 -2.98 20.82
CA GLY A 26 8.66 -1.55 20.86
C GLY A 26 9.82 -0.71 20.34
N MET A 27 11.05 -1.00 20.78
CA MET A 27 12.24 -0.31 20.30
C MET A 27 12.44 -0.49 18.79
N VAL A 28 12.29 -1.69 18.25
CA VAL A 28 12.44 -1.93 16.80
C VAL A 28 11.36 -1.19 15.99
N LEU A 29 10.11 -1.19 16.46
CA LEU A 29 9.01 -0.51 15.76
C LEU A 29 9.15 1.02 15.75
N PHE A 30 9.64 1.61 16.85
CA PHE A 30 9.73 3.07 17.02
C PHE A 30 11.14 3.65 16.79
N SER A 31 12.13 2.83 16.44
CA SER A 31 13.47 3.29 16.09
C SER A 31 13.81 3.04 14.63
N ALA A 32 14.74 3.83 14.11
CA ALA A 32 15.27 3.67 12.76
C ALA A 32 16.26 2.49 12.62
N LEU A 33 16.26 1.53 13.56
CA LEU A 33 17.14 0.35 13.53
C LEU A 33 16.68 -0.70 12.49
N GLY A 34 15.45 -0.62 11.98
CA GLY A 34 14.85 -1.63 11.11
C GLY A 34 15.18 -1.48 9.62
N VAL A 35 14.96 -0.31 9.03
CA VAL A 35 15.30 0.00 7.64
C VAL A 35 15.42 1.51 7.56
N ARG A 36 16.64 2.04 7.57
CA ARG A 36 16.83 3.38 7.01
C ARG A 36 16.74 3.16 5.50
N ALA A 37 15.71 3.71 4.85
CA ALA A 37 15.79 3.88 3.42
C ALA A 37 17.09 4.65 3.18
N GLU A 38 18.09 3.99 2.60
CA GLU A 38 19.30 4.70 2.20
C GLU A 38 18.81 5.85 1.34
N SER A 39 19.17 7.08 1.73
CA SER A 39 18.93 8.23 0.88
C SER A 39 19.75 8.00 -0.38
N ALA A 40 19.10 7.47 -1.42
CA ALA A 40 19.66 7.47 -2.75
C ALA A 40 19.79 8.94 -3.15
N ASN A 41 20.98 9.50 -2.92
CA ASN A 41 21.30 10.82 -3.43
C ASN A 41 21.40 10.70 -4.94
N VAL A 42 20.28 10.95 -5.63
CA VAL A 42 20.24 11.08 -7.08
C VAL A 42 20.89 12.43 -7.40
N SER A 43 22.21 12.47 -7.48
CA SER A 43 22.96 13.69 -7.81
C SER A 43 22.85 14.07 -9.28
N THR A 44 22.42 13.14 -10.14
CA THR A 44 22.24 13.33 -11.57
C THR A 44 20.81 13.73 -11.89
N HIS A 45 20.66 14.89 -12.52
CA HIS A 45 19.37 15.36 -13.01
C HIS A 45 19.24 14.89 -14.46
N TYR A 46 18.33 13.94 -14.70
CA TYR A 46 17.96 13.52 -16.05
C TYR A 46 16.75 14.35 -16.53
N GLY A 47 16.65 14.59 -17.83
CA GLY A 47 15.42 15.17 -18.40
C GLY A 47 14.27 14.20 -18.22
N VAL A 48 13.08 14.70 -17.88
CA VAL A 48 11.88 13.85 -17.65
C VAL A 48 11.44 13.06 -18.88
N ASP A 49 11.94 13.46 -20.05
CA ASP A 49 11.72 12.87 -21.37
C ASP A 49 12.87 11.94 -21.83
N SER A 50 13.90 11.75 -20.99
CA SER A 50 15.07 10.93 -21.33
C SER A 50 14.90 9.45 -20.98
N ASP A 51 15.55 8.58 -21.75
CA ASP A 51 15.58 7.13 -21.48
C ASP A 51 16.28 6.83 -20.15
N GLU A 52 17.28 7.63 -19.77
CA GLU A 52 17.99 7.51 -18.49
C GLU A 52 17.08 7.80 -17.30
N PHE A 53 16.19 8.78 -17.42
CA PHE A 53 15.19 9.06 -16.39
C PHE A 53 14.23 7.88 -16.22
N LEU A 54 13.75 7.30 -17.33
CA LEU A 54 12.95 6.09 -17.29
C LEU A 54 13.74 5.00 -16.58
N MET A 55 14.88 4.56 -17.10
CA MET A 55 15.69 3.49 -16.50
C MET A 55 15.94 3.67 -14.99
N ALA A 56 16.28 4.89 -14.55
CA ALA A 56 16.46 5.21 -13.14
C ALA A 56 15.17 5.02 -12.32
N LEU A 57 14.04 5.53 -12.83
CA LEU A 57 12.74 5.38 -12.18
C LEU A 57 12.35 3.90 -12.00
N GLY A 58 12.58 3.05 -13.01
CA GLY A 58 12.29 1.61 -12.93
C GLY A 58 13.09 0.88 -11.87
N GLY A 59 14.35 1.30 -11.65
CA GLY A 59 15.16 0.82 -10.53
C GLY A 59 14.63 1.27 -9.16
N VAL A 60 14.07 2.48 -9.06
CA VAL A 60 13.47 2.98 -7.80
C VAL A 60 12.16 2.27 -7.47
N VAL A 61 11.32 2.01 -8.48
CA VAL A 61 10.01 1.37 -8.28
C VAL A 61 10.05 -0.16 -8.34
N ASP A 62 11.24 -0.74 -8.53
CA ASP A 62 11.49 -2.17 -8.70
C ASP A 62 10.55 -2.82 -9.73
N SER A 63 10.36 -2.14 -10.86
CA SER A 63 9.43 -2.56 -11.92
C SER A 63 10.02 -2.29 -13.31
N PRO A 64 9.97 -3.27 -14.24
CA PRO A 64 10.47 -3.07 -15.59
C PRO A 64 9.58 -2.10 -16.37
N PHE A 65 10.20 -1.30 -17.25
CA PHE A 65 9.43 -0.52 -18.21
C PHE A 65 8.80 -1.44 -19.24
N VAL A 66 7.48 -1.34 -19.34
CA VAL A 66 6.71 -1.93 -20.42
C VAL A 66 6.40 -0.87 -21.46
N THR A 67 6.76 -1.15 -22.71
CA THR A 67 6.41 -0.30 -23.85
C THR A 67 5.06 -0.72 -24.40
N GLY A 68 4.16 0.25 -24.59
CA GLY A 68 2.84 0.04 -25.17
C GLY A 68 1.70 0.56 -24.29
N GLY A 69 0.48 0.48 -24.81
CA GLY A 69 -0.71 1.03 -24.16
C GLY A 69 -0.95 2.52 -24.48
N THR A 70 -2.00 3.07 -23.89
CA THR A 70 -2.31 4.50 -23.96
C THR A 70 -2.52 5.00 -22.54
N ALA A 71 -1.89 6.13 -22.21
CA ALA A 71 -2.11 6.82 -20.96
C ALA A 71 -2.93 8.07 -21.25
N ARG A 72 -3.98 8.29 -20.45
CA ARG A 72 -4.79 9.50 -20.50
C ARG A 72 -4.79 10.14 -19.12
N LEU A 73 -4.42 11.41 -19.06
CA LEU A 73 -4.52 12.19 -17.84
C LEU A 73 -6.00 12.49 -17.56
N LEU A 74 -6.46 12.16 -16.35
CA LEU A 74 -7.78 12.51 -15.83
C LEU A 74 -7.58 13.53 -14.73
N ASN A 75 -8.06 14.75 -14.93
CA ASN A 75 -7.96 15.78 -13.93
C ASN A 75 -9.15 15.69 -12.99
N ASN A 76 -8.85 15.68 -11.68
CA ASN A 76 -9.84 15.73 -10.60
C ASN A 76 -10.92 14.63 -10.62
N GLY A 77 -11.87 14.72 -9.69
CA GLY A 77 -12.96 13.73 -9.55
C GLY A 77 -13.97 13.73 -10.70
N ASN A 78 -14.21 14.89 -11.34
CA ASN A 78 -15.21 15.02 -12.40
C ASN A 78 -14.80 14.27 -13.67
N GLU A 79 -13.50 14.08 -13.93
CA GLU A 79 -13.03 13.24 -15.03
C GLU A 79 -12.74 11.80 -14.58
N PHE A 80 -12.27 11.62 -13.35
CA PHE A 80 -11.84 10.32 -12.83
C PHE A 80 -13.02 9.37 -12.55
N PHE A 81 -14.01 9.80 -11.78
CA PHE A 81 -15.10 8.92 -11.36
C PHE A 81 -15.96 8.43 -12.54
N PRO A 82 -16.37 9.27 -13.51
CA PRO A 82 -17.11 8.77 -14.66
C PRO A 82 -16.31 7.76 -15.50
N ALA A 83 -15.01 7.99 -15.69
CA ALA A 83 -14.15 7.08 -16.42
C ALA A 83 -13.96 5.74 -15.69
N MET A 84 -13.89 5.76 -14.36
CA MET A 84 -13.83 4.54 -13.54
C MET A 84 -15.11 3.71 -13.67
N LEU A 85 -16.27 4.36 -13.54
CA LEU A 85 -17.57 3.68 -13.64
C LEU A 85 -17.77 3.08 -15.04
N ASP A 86 -17.36 3.80 -16.10
CA ASP A 86 -17.36 3.27 -17.47
C ASP A 86 -16.40 2.07 -17.63
N ALA A 87 -15.24 2.10 -16.99
CA ALA A 87 -14.32 0.97 -17.00
C ALA A 87 -14.89 -0.26 -16.27
N PHE A 88 -15.59 -0.07 -15.15
CA PHE A 88 -16.24 -1.16 -14.41
C PHE A 88 -17.42 -1.77 -15.16
N SER A 89 -18.24 -0.94 -15.82
CA SER A 89 -19.37 -1.41 -16.62
C SER A 89 -18.91 -2.21 -17.85
N ASN A 90 -17.78 -1.84 -18.44
CA ASN A 90 -17.21 -2.52 -19.61
C ASN A 90 -16.23 -3.66 -19.27
N ALA A 91 -15.94 -3.90 -17.98
CA ALA A 91 -15.04 -4.96 -17.56
C ALA A 91 -15.54 -6.34 -18.02
N ARG A 92 -14.62 -7.19 -18.48
CA ARG A 92 -14.96 -8.52 -19.05
C ARG A 92 -14.41 -9.71 -18.27
N SER A 93 -13.34 -9.53 -17.51
CA SER A 93 -12.62 -10.62 -16.84
C SER A 93 -12.48 -10.37 -15.35
N SER A 94 -11.93 -9.22 -14.95
CA SER A 94 -11.75 -8.87 -13.55
C SER A 94 -11.74 -7.36 -13.29
N ILE A 95 -12.13 -6.97 -12.09
CA ILE A 95 -11.88 -5.66 -11.47
C ILE A 95 -11.04 -5.93 -10.23
N ASN A 96 -9.88 -5.28 -10.11
CA ASN A 96 -9.09 -5.28 -8.88
C ASN A 96 -9.08 -3.84 -8.37
N PHE A 97 -9.72 -3.63 -7.21
CA PHE A 97 -9.96 -2.30 -6.68
C PHE A 97 -9.23 -2.12 -5.34
N MET A 98 -8.39 -1.08 -5.27
CA MET A 98 -7.59 -0.80 -4.08
C MET A 98 -7.62 0.70 -3.80
N VAL A 99 -7.93 1.04 -2.56
CA VAL A 99 -8.02 2.41 -2.07
C VAL A 99 -7.31 2.53 -0.73
N TYR A 100 -6.70 3.68 -0.46
CA TYR A 100 -6.07 3.95 0.84
C TYR A 100 -7.11 4.25 1.92
N ILE A 101 -8.15 5.01 1.57
CA ILE A 101 -9.26 5.40 2.45
C ILE A 101 -10.56 5.25 1.66
N TRP A 102 -11.62 4.84 2.36
CA TRP A 102 -12.98 4.79 1.86
C TRP A 102 -13.92 5.49 2.84
N GLU A 103 -14.90 6.23 2.32
CA GLU A 103 -15.92 6.91 3.10
C GLU A 103 -17.29 6.71 2.43
N ASP A 104 -18.33 6.58 3.24
CA ASP A 104 -19.70 6.44 2.76
C ASP A 104 -20.17 7.72 2.06
N GLY A 105 -20.93 7.58 0.98
CA GLY A 105 -21.47 8.69 0.22
C GLY A 105 -21.97 8.27 -1.16
N GLU A 106 -22.58 9.21 -1.89
CA GLU A 106 -23.21 8.95 -3.19
C GLU A 106 -22.26 8.28 -4.20
N VAL A 107 -21.01 8.76 -4.27
CA VAL A 107 -20.00 8.17 -5.17
C VAL A 107 -19.60 6.76 -4.74
N SER A 108 -19.57 6.49 -3.43
CA SER A 108 -19.32 5.15 -2.89
C SER A 108 -20.40 4.18 -3.35
N ASP A 109 -21.67 4.57 -3.21
CA ASP A 109 -22.82 3.75 -3.62
C ASP A 109 -22.77 3.45 -5.12
N MET A 110 -22.51 4.46 -5.95
CA MET A 110 -22.36 4.28 -7.40
C MET A 110 -21.23 3.31 -7.77
N ILE A 111 -20.09 3.36 -7.06
CA ILE A 111 -18.96 2.47 -7.31
C ILE A 111 -19.31 1.03 -6.91
N PHE A 112 -19.94 0.85 -5.75
CA PHE A 112 -20.38 -0.48 -5.31
C PHE A 112 -21.41 -1.08 -6.25
N ASP A 113 -22.42 -0.32 -6.66
CA ASP A 113 -23.44 -0.78 -7.61
C ASP A 113 -22.78 -1.25 -8.91
N ALA A 114 -21.85 -0.46 -9.48
CA ALA A 114 -21.15 -0.84 -10.71
C ALA A 114 -20.30 -2.12 -10.55
N MET A 115 -19.66 -2.31 -9.39
CA MET A 115 -18.90 -3.52 -9.10
C MET A 115 -19.80 -4.74 -8.87
N ILE A 116 -20.95 -4.56 -8.20
CA ILE A 116 -21.96 -5.61 -8.00
C ILE A 116 -22.51 -6.06 -9.35
N GLU A 117 -22.93 -5.13 -10.20
CA GLU A 117 -23.39 -5.44 -11.55
C GLU A 117 -22.32 -6.17 -12.37
N ALA A 118 -21.04 -5.79 -12.23
CA ALA A 118 -19.95 -6.50 -12.89
C ALA A 118 -19.82 -7.95 -12.37
N ALA A 119 -19.91 -8.15 -11.06
CA ALA A 119 -19.89 -9.48 -10.46
C ALA A 119 -21.06 -10.35 -10.95
N GLU A 120 -22.26 -9.78 -11.07
CA GLU A 120 -23.44 -10.46 -11.61
C GLU A 120 -23.27 -10.87 -13.08
N ARG A 121 -22.53 -10.08 -13.87
CA ARG A 121 -22.11 -10.46 -15.24
C ARG A 121 -21.03 -11.54 -15.28
N GLY A 122 -20.53 -12.00 -14.12
CA GLY A 122 -19.49 -13.01 -14.01
C GLY A 122 -18.06 -12.45 -14.03
N VAL A 123 -17.89 -11.13 -13.93
CA VAL A 123 -16.56 -10.50 -13.80
C VAL A 123 -16.02 -10.74 -12.39
N GLN A 124 -14.76 -11.12 -12.27
CA GLN A 124 -14.15 -11.33 -10.96
C GLN A 124 -13.80 -10.00 -10.29
N VAL A 125 -14.51 -9.66 -9.21
CA VAL A 125 -14.25 -8.45 -8.43
C VAL A 125 -13.42 -8.79 -7.19
N ARG A 126 -12.34 -8.04 -6.95
CA ARG A 126 -11.41 -8.20 -5.82
C ARG A 126 -11.06 -6.86 -5.20
#